data_AF-A0A2K1QLZ2-F1
#
_entry.id   AF-A0A2K1QLZ2-F1
#
_cell.length_a   1.000
_cell.length_b   1.000
_cell.length_c   1.000
_cell.angle_alpha   90.00
_cell.angle_beta   90.00
_cell.angle_gamma   90.00
#
_symmetry.space_group_name_H-M   'P 1'
#
loop_
_entity.id
_entity.type
_entity.pdbx_description
1 polymer ?
#
loop_
_entity_poly.entity_id
_entity_poly.type
_entity_poly.pdbx_seq_one_letter_code
_entity_poly.pdbx_strand_id
1 'polypeptide(L)'
;MKLTSVLVALVGCGSVWAQTAEERCRGVDKEMAVLERDVTEPLGFCKFFLSEKRGFSPLPDVKDTWTLIQACVCTIAEAGIPKVTPSDRAMPTKPVFFKCNDSILPAIDAAFRHPKAFCNFYLTKPQSLSPIRGVTAQDLYEGCACIAELPTRFVKPSHTSQTSIPAAIRDKDEL
;
A
#
# COMPACT_ATOMS: atom_id res chain seq x y z
N MET A 1 -70.30 4.13 -6.25
CA MET A 1 -69.56 5.40 -6.08
C MET A 1 -68.21 5.24 -6.74
N LYS A 2 -67.91 6.10 -7.72
CA LYS A 2 -66.64 6.16 -8.46
C LYS A 2 -65.60 6.86 -7.58
N LEU A 3 -64.36 6.36 -7.54
CA LEU A 3 -63.17 7.18 -7.32
C LEU A 3 -62.02 6.58 -8.11
N THR A 4 -61.65 7.33 -9.14
CA THR A 4 -60.59 7.10 -10.11
C THR A 4 -59.22 7.46 -9.54
N SER A 5 -58.24 6.58 -9.82
CA SER A 5 -56.87 6.85 -10.28
C SER A 5 -56.20 8.19 -9.93
N VAL A 6 -55.04 8.11 -9.28
CA VAL A 6 -53.91 9.02 -9.55
C VAL A 6 -52.66 8.16 -9.73
N LEU A 7 -52.28 7.96 -10.99
CA LEU A 7 -50.93 7.55 -11.39
C LEU A 7 -49.98 8.71 -11.10
N VAL A 8 -49.09 8.53 -10.11
CA VAL A 8 -47.95 9.42 -9.92
C VAL A 8 -46.87 8.98 -10.92
N ALA A 9 -46.83 9.65 -12.08
CA ALA A 9 -45.71 9.56 -12.99
C ALA A 9 -44.55 10.38 -12.41
N LEU A 10 -43.62 9.71 -11.72
CA LEU A 10 -42.34 10.32 -11.38
C LEU A 10 -41.51 10.46 -12.66
N VAL A 11 -41.40 11.70 -13.09
CA VAL A 11 -40.48 12.19 -14.12
C VAL A 11 -39.08 11.68 -13.79
N GLY A 12 -38.56 10.81 -14.64
CA GLY A 12 -37.20 10.28 -14.59
C GLY A 12 -36.18 11.38 -14.85
N CYS A 13 -35.83 12.12 -13.80
CA CYS A 13 -34.55 12.79 -13.74
C CYS A 13 -33.50 11.70 -13.58
N GLY A 14 -32.57 11.59 -14.54
CA GLY A 14 -31.54 10.56 -14.57
C GLY A 14 -30.86 10.43 -13.21
N SER A 15 -31.22 9.38 -12.49
CA SER A 15 -30.57 9.00 -11.26
C SER A 15 -29.11 8.70 -11.61
N VAL A 16 -28.19 9.55 -11.16
CA VAL A 16 -26.81 9.15 -10.94
C VAL A 16 -26.88 8.16 -9.78
N TRP A 17 -26.96 6.86 -10.08
CA TRP A 17 -27.00 5.84 -9.04
C TRP A 17 -25.65 5.93 -8.33
N ALA A 18 -25.68 6.31 -7.05
CA ALA A 18 -24.53 6.17 -6.20
C ALA A 18 -24.24 4.67 -6.09
N GLN A 19 -23.32 4.18 -6.93
CA GLN A 19 -22.85 2.79 -6.86
C GLN A 19 -22.43 2.51 -5.43
N THR A 20 -23.00 1.46 -4.83
CA THR A 20 -22.64 1.08 -3.46
C THR A 20 -21.16 0.68 -3.43
N ALA A 21 -20.55 0.71 -2.23
CA ALA A 21 -19.17 0.25 -2.09
C ALA A 21 -19.00 -1.18 -2.63
N GLU A 22 -19.98 -2.05 -2.38
CA GLU A 22 -20.04 -3.41 -2.91
C GLU A 22 -19.97 -3.43 -4.45
N GLU A 23 -20.72 -2.56 -5.14
CA GLU A 23 -20.71 -2.52 -6.60
C GLU A 23 -19.39 -2.03 -7.19
N ARG A 24 -18.71 -1.12 -6.49
CA ARG A 24 -17.40 -0.57 -6.87
C ARG A 24 -16.25 -1.53 -6.58
N CYS A 25 -16.47 -2.45 -5.64
CA CYS A 25 -15.52 -3.46 -5.19
C CYS A 25 -15.69 -4.81 -5.87
N ARG A 26 -16.70 -4.94 -6.73
CA ARG A 26 -16.88 -6.10 -7.60
C ARG A 26 -15.61 -6.36 -8.41
N GLY A 27 -15.06 -7.55 -8.26
CA GLY A 27 -13.90 -8.02 -9.01
C GLY A 27 -12.58 -8.05 -8.25
N VAL A 28 -12.55 -7.63 -6.98
CA VAL A 28 -11.40 -7.80 -6.07
C VAL A 28 -11.72 -8.64 -4.83
N ASP A 29 -12.85 -9.33 -4.84
CA ASP A 29 -13.34 -10.15 -3.71
C ASP A 29 -12.32 -11.24 -3.32
N LYS A 30 -11.61 -11.80 -4.30
CA LYS A 30 -10.58 -12.82 -4.06
C LYS A 30 -9.39 -12.24 -3.31
N GLU A 31 -8.94 -11.06 -3.68
CA GLU A 31 -7.81 -10.38 -3.06
C GLU A 31 -8.18 -9.85 -1.66
N MET A 32 -9.42 -9.44 -1.46
CA MET A 32 -9.96 -9.14 -0.13
C MET A 32 -9.99 -10.38 0.75
N ALA A 33 -10.42 -11.53 0.24
CA ALA A 33 -10.35 -12.79 0.98
C ALA A 33 -8.90 -13.21 1.29
N VAL A 34 -7.94 -12.93 0.39
CA VAL A 34 -6.52 -13.14 0.68
C VAL A 34 -6.03 -12.22 1.80
N LEU A 35 -6.44 -10.94 1.81
CA LEU A 35 -6.13 -10.00 2.91
C LEU A 35 -6.60 -10.54 4.26
N GLU A 36 -7.86 -10.95 4.36
CA GLU A 36 -8.44 -11.49 5.60
C GLU A 36 -7.77 -12.78 6.07
N ARG A 37 -7.34 -13.61 5.12
CA ARG A 37 -6.70 -14.91 5.39
C ARG A 37 -5.23 -14.77 5.80
N ASP A 38 -4.51 -13.84 5.18
CA ASP A 38 -3.05 -13.75 5.31
C ASP A 38 -2.56 -12.61 6.19
N VAL A 39 -3.46 -11.70 6.59
CA VAL A 39 -3.15 -10.54 7.44
C VAL A 39 -4.14 -10.49 8.60
N THR A 40 -3.63 -10.56 9.82
CA THR A 40 -4.48 -10.59 11.04
C THR A 40 -5.24 -9.29 11.27
N GLU A 41 -4.68 -8.14 10.86
CA GLU A 41 -5.38 -6.84 10.91
C GLU A 41 -5.43 -6.17 9.52
N PRO A 42 -6.38 -6.57 8.63
CA PRO A 42 -6.44 -6.07 7.27
C PRO A 42 -6.57 -4.54 7.17
N LEU A 43 -7.35 -3.91 8.06
CA LEU A 43 -7.51 -2.46 8.08
C LEU A 43 -6.21 -1.72 8.42
N GLY A 44 -5.47 -2.20 9.42
CA GLY A 44 -4.18 -1.63 9.81
C GLY A 44 -3.16 -1.75 8.68
N PHE A 45 -3.10 -2.92 8.06
CA PHE A 45 -2.27 -3.17 6.89
C PHE A 45 -2.66 -2.28 5.70
N CYS A 46 -3.94 -2.17 5.36
CA CYS A 46 -4.37 -1.39 4.22
C CYS A 46 -4.13 0.11 4.40
N LYS A 47 -4.26 0.64 5.62
CA LYS A 47 -3.83 2.02 5.93
C LYS A 47 -2.34 2.22 5.66
N PHE A 48 -1.50 1.30 6.13
CA PHE A 48 -0.06 1.33 5.88
C PHE A 48 0.32 1.14 4.40
N PHE A 49 -0.38 0.24 3.69
CA PHE A 49 -0.06 -0.08 2.31
C PHE A 49 -0.43 1.09 1.39
N LEU A 50 -1.59 1.71 1.63
CA LEU A 50 -2.11 2.87 0.88
C LEU A 50 -1.47 4.20 1.28
N SER A 51 -0.72 4.27 2.40
CA SER A 51 -0.07 5.52 2.82
C SER A 51 1.07 5.95 1.89
N GLU A 52 1.50 5.09 0.97
CA GLU A 52 2.58 5.35 0.03
C GLU A 52 2.34 4.65 -1.31
N LYS A 53 2.97 5.15 -2.37
CA LYS A 53 3.03 4.42 -3.64
C LYS A 53 3.89 3.15 -3.48
N ARG A 54 3.36 2.01 -3.94
CA ARG A 54 4.01 0.69 -3.89
C ARG A 54 4.15 0.14 -5.31
N GLY A 55 5.22 -0.63 -5.55
CA GLY A 55 5.53 -1.22 -6.84
C GLY A 55 5.32 -2.73 -6.93
N PHE A 56 5.17 -3.41 -5.79
CA PHE A 56 4.97 -4.86 -5.70
C PHE A 56 4.22 -5.19 -4.40
N SER A 57 3.60 -6.36 -4.36
CA SER A 57 2.77 -6.85 -3.25
C SER A 57 3.60 -7.61 -2.20
N PRO A 58 3.33 -7.44 -0.89
CA PRO A 58 3.85 -8.32 0.17
C PRO A 58 3.11 -9.65 0.30
N LEU A 59 1.97 -9.81 -0.40
CA LEU A 59 1.13 -11.01 -0.34
C LEU A 59 1.42 -11.91 -1.56
N PRO A 60 2.00 -13.11 -1.38
CA PRO A 60 2.40 -13.98 -2.49
C PRO A 60 1.28 -14.33 -3.48
N ASP A 61 0.06 -14.48 -2.97
CA ASP A 61 -1.11 -14.87 -3.76
C ASP A 61 -1.76 -13.69 -4.50
N VAL A 62 -1.33 -12.45 -4.22
CA VAL A 62 -1.78 -11.23 -4.94
C VAL A 62 -0.60 -10.65 -5.70
N LYS A 63 -0.37 -11.13 -6.92
CA LYS A 63 0.79 -10.73 -7.73
C LYS A 63 0.70 -9.30 -8.26
N ASP A 64 -0.50 -8.87 -8.64
CA ASP A 64 -0.72 -7.52 -9.13
C ASP A 64 -0.94 -6.54 -7.97
N THR A 65 0.00 -5.60 -7.83
CA THR A 65 -0.05 -4.54 -6.83
C THR A 65 -1.29 -3.67 -6.99
N TRP A 66 -1.75 -3.46 -8.23
CA TRP A 66 -2.93 -2.64 -8.48
C TRP A 66 -4.18 -3.29 -7.89
N THR A 67 -4.34 -4.60 -8.07
CA THR A 67 -5.44 -5.35 -7.46
C THR A 67 -5.38 -5.30 -5.95
N LEU A 68 -4.18 -5.40 -5.34
CA LEU A 68 -4.05 -5.22 -3.88
C LEU A 68 -4.41 -3.82 -3.42
N ILE A 69 -4.05 -2.77 -4.19
CA ILE A 69 -4.46 -1.38 -3.90
C ILE A 69 -5.99 -1.29 -3.91
N GLN A 70 -6.66 -1.85 -4.93
CA GLN A 70 -8.12 -1.83 -5.02
C GLN A 70 -8.77 -2.62 -3.89
N ALA A 71 -8.28 -3.82 -3.58
CA ALA A 71 -8.75 -4.61 -2.44
C ALA A 71 -8.64 -3.84 -1.12
N CYS A 72 -7.53 -3.12 -0.91
CA CYS A 72 -7.37 -2.28 0.27
C CYS A 72 -8.29 -1.05 0.28
N VAL A 73 -8.52 -0.40 -0.87
CA VAL A 73 -9.50 0.69 -0.97
C VAL A 73 -10.89 0.20 -0.59
N CYS A 74 -11.25 -1.00 -1.05
CA CYS A 74 -12.51 -1.66 -0.76
C CYS A 74 -12.65 -2.02 0.72
N THR A 75 -11.63 -2.65 1.30
CA THR A 75 -11.57 -2.95 2.74
C THR A 75 -11.78 -1.71 3.60
N ILE A 76 -11.18 -0.57 3.23
CA ILE A 76 -11.35 0.71 3.93
C ILE A 76 -12.76 1.29 3.74
N ALA A 77 -13.30 1.19 2.53
CA ALA A 77 -14.64 1.70 2.21
C ALA A 77 -15.75 0.92 2.92
N GLU A 78 -15.65 -0.41 2.98
CA GLU A 78 -16.60 -1.28 3.70
C GLU A 78 -16.59 -1.03 5.21
N ALA A 79 -15.44 -0.68 5.77
CA ALA A 79 -15.33 -0.25 7.16
C ALA A 79 -15.89 1.16 7.41
N GLY A 80 -16.39 1.87 6.39
CA GLY A 80 -16.91 3.23 6.50
C GLY A 80 -15.83 4.26 6.85
N ILE A 81 -14.56 3.95 6.61
CA ILE A 81 -13.43 4.82 6.93
C ILE A 81 -13.17 5.76 5.74
N PRO A 82 -12.96 7.07 5.97
CA PRO A 82 -12.56 7.99 4.91
C PRO A 82 -11.30 7.50 4.19
N LYS A 83 -11.18 7.86 2.91
CA LYS A 83 -10.02 7.49 2.10
C LYS A 83 -8.72 7.86 2.82
N VAL A 84 -7.81 6.89 2.90
CA VAL A 84 -6.49 7.07 3.50
C VAL A 84 -5.71 8.12 2.69
N THR A 85 -5.22 9.14 3.38
CA THR A 85 -4.29 10.10 2.81
C THR A 85 -2.87 9.53 2.87
N PRO A 86 -2.00 9.85 1.90
CA PRO A 86 -0.59 9.55 2.02
C PRO A 86 -0.01 10.05 3.35
N SER A 87 0.99 9.35 3.86
CA SER A 87 1.64 9.73 5.11
C SER A 87 2.58 10.92 4.89
N ASP A 88 2.42 11.97 5.71
CA ASP A 88 3.35 13.10 5.77
C ASP A 88 4.60 12.82 6.63
N ARG A 89 4.66 11.65 7.29
CA ARG A 89 5.84 11.28 8.10
C ARG A 89 7.07 11.15 7.21
N ALA A 90 8.06 11.98 7.49
CA ALA A 90 9.35 11.93 6.82
C ALA A 90 9.94 10.51 6.88
N MET A 91 10.34 10.02 5.71
CA MET A 91 11.08 8.77 5.60
C MET A 91 12.48 8.95 6.19
N PRO A 92 13.05 7.90 6.81
CA PRO A 92 14.46 7.88 7.16
C PRO A 92 15.32 8.14 5.90
N THR A 93 16.16 9.18 5.93
CA THR A 93 17.02 9.57 4.80
C THR A 93 18.40 8.93 4.85
N LYS A 94 18.77 8.35 6.00
CA LYS A 94 20.05 7.68 6.21
C LYS A 94 19.84 6.16 6.13
N PRO A 95 20.81 5.40 5.57
CA PRO A 95 20.82 3.95 5.70
C PRO A 95 20.81 3.60 7.19
N VAL A 96 19.79 2.89 7.63
CA VAL A 96 19.71 2.38 9.00
C VAL A 96 20.10 0.91 8.95
N PHE A 97 21.15 0.56 9.68
CA PHE A 97 21.56 -0.83 9.87
C PHE A 97 20.82 -1.35 11.08
N PHE A 98 19.92 -2.30 10.87
CA PHE A 98 19.18 -2.90 11.96
C PHE A 98 19.84 -4.22 12.35
N LYS A 99 20.12 -4.36 13.64
CA LYS A 99 20.52 -5.65 14.20
C LYS A 99 19.26 -6.51 14.36
N CYS A 100 19.41 -7.82 14.18
CA CYS A 100 18.33 -8.75 14.47
C CYS A 100 17.88 -8.59 15.93
N ASN A 101 16.57 -8.43 16.12
CA ASN A 101 15.90 -8.46 17.42
C ASN A 101 14.80 -9.53 17.35
N ASP A 102 15.10 -10.70 17.91
CA ASP A 102 14.22 -11.88 17.85
C ASP A 102 12.94 -11.72 18.70
N SER A 103 12.94 -10.80 19.67
CA SER A 103 11.76 -10.49 20.49
C SER A 103 10.57 -9.98 19.68
N ILE A 104 10.80 -9.48 18.46
CA ILE A 104 9.76 -8.96 17.57
C ILE A 104 9.17 -10.07 16.67
N LEU A 105 9.85 -11.20 16.51
CA LEU A 105 9.41 -12.29 15.61
C LEU A 105 7.99 -12.80 15.91
N PRO A 106 7.60 -13.04 17.19
CA PRO A 106 6.25 -13.50 17.48
C PRO A 106 5.16 -12.52 17.00
N ALA A 107 5.44 -11.21 17.02
CA ALA A 107 4.48 -10.21 16.54
C ALA A 107 4.36 -10.23 15.01
N ILE A 108 5.47 -10.47 14.30
CA ILE A 108 5.46 -10.60 12.83
C ILE A 108 4.71 -11.88 12.41
N ASP A 109 5.03 -13.00 13.05
CA ASP A 109 4.41 -14.30 12.79
C ASP A 109 2.90 -14.28 13.11
N ALA A 110 2.50 -13.55 14.16
CA ALA A 110 1.09 -13.37 14.49
C ALA A 110 0.36 -12.40 13.54
N ALA A 111 1.07 -11.46 12.89
CA ALA A 111 0.46 -10.47 12.02
C ALA A 111 0.29 -10.96 10.57
N PHE A 112 1.21 -11.80 10.10
CA PHE A 112 1.29 -12.20 8.70
C PHE A 112 1.45 -13.71 8.55
N ARG A 113 0.62 -14.33 7.71
CA ARG A 113 0.75 -15.74 7.35
C ARG A 113 2.02 -16.06 6.57
N HIS A 114 2.56 -15.07 5.86
CA HIS A 114 3.79 -15.18 5.07
C HIS A 114 4.86 -14.18 5.55
N PRO A 115 5.45 -14.37 6.75
CA PRO A 115 6.38 -13.43 7.37
C PRO A 115 7.56 -13.05 6.47
N LYS A 116 8.18 -14.06 5.82
CA LYS A 116 9.32 -13.83 4.92
C LYS A 116 8.99 -12.97 3.71
N ALA A 117 7.82 -13.17 3.10
CA ALA A 117 7.38 -12.36 1.96
C ALA A 117 7.13 -10.91 2.38
N PHE A 118 6.42 -10.73 3.50
CA PHE A 118 6.18 -9.41 4.07
C PHE A 118 7.49 -8.70 4.43
N CYS A 119 8.41 -9.37 5.12
CA CYS A 119 9.69 -8.77 5.51
C CYS A 119 10.56 -8.41 4.32
N ASN A 120 10.65 -9.27 3.30
CA ASN A 120 11.35 -8.93 2.07
C ASN A 120 10.76 -7.67 1.44
N PHE A 121 9.44 -7.51 1.42
CA PHE A 121 8.78 -6.28 0.98
C PHE A 121 9.12 -5.08 1.85
N TYR A 122 9.00 -5.21 3.17
CA TYR A 122 9.16 -4.10 4.12
C TYR A 122 10.58 -3.51 4.06
N LEU A 123 11.57 -4.37 3.86
CA LEU A 123 12.99 -4.03 3.80
C LEU A 123 13.44 -3.39 2.47
N THR A 124 12.61 -3.37 1.43
CA THR A 124 13.03 -2.83 0.11
C THR A 124 13.24 -1.32 0.06
N LYS A 125 12.57 -0.57 0.93
CA LYS A 125 12.69 0.89 1.01
C LYS A 125 12.51 1.37 2.45
N PRO A 126 13.01 2.58 2.78
CA PRO A 126 12.76 3.20 4.07
C PRO A 126 11.25 3.39 4.32
N GLN A 127 10.82 3.10 5.54
CA GLN A 127 9.44 3.15 6.01
C GLN A 127 9.43 3.95 7.31
N SER A 128 8.41 4.79 7.51
CA SER A 128 8.20 5.54 8.75
C SER A 128 7.01 5.01 9.57
N LEU A 129 6.37 3.93 9.08
CA LEU A 129 5.15 3.35 9.63
C LEU A 129 5.28 1.82 9.73
N SER A 130 4.56 1.25 10.69
CA SER A 130 4.39 -0.19 10.86
C SER A 130 2.90 -0.54 10.67
N PRO A 131 2.56 -1.61 9.94
CA PRO A 131 1.20 -2.16 9.89
C PRO A 131 0.83 -2.97 11.12
N ILE A 132 1.79 -3.33 11.99
CA ILE A 132 1.56 -4.15 13.18
C ILE A 132 1.31 -3.23 14.38
N ARG A 133 0.13 -3.37 15.00
CA ARG A 133 -0.26 -2.58 16.17
C ARG A 133 0.71 -2.81 17.33
N GLY A 134 1.19 -1.71 17.91
CA GLY A 134 2.12 -1.75 19.06
C GLY A 134 3.58 -2.02 18.69
N VAL A 135 3.90 -2.25 17.41
CA VAL A 135 5.28 -2.44 16.93
C VAL A 135 5.69 -1.19 16.16
N THR A 136 6.84 -0.59 16.50
CA THR A 136 7.34 0.58 15.76
C THR A 136 7.96 0.18 14.42
N ALA A 137 8.17 1.14 13.51
CA ALA A 137 8.88 0.86 12.27
C ALA A 137 10.30 0.34 12.52
N GLN A 138 10.99 0.86 13.55
CA GLN A 138 12.31 0.40 13.96
C GLN A 138 12.27 -1.06 14.44
N ASP A 139 11.37 -1.39 15.37
CA ASP A 139 11.22 -2.76 15.86
C ASP A 139 10.94 -3.73 14.72
N LEU A 140 10.05 -3.34 13.79
CA LEU A 140 9.71 -4.16 12.63
C LEU A 140 10.90 -4.37 11.69
N TYR A 141 11.76 -3.37 11.53
CA TYR A 141 13.01 -3.52 10.81
C TYR A 141 13.97 -4.50 11.48
N GLU A 142 14.14 -4.40 12.80
CA GLU A 142 15.00 -5.29 13.58
C GLU A 142 14.51 -6.74 13.54
N GLY A 143 13.20 -6.97 13.65
CA GLY A 143 12.59 -8.29 13.50
C GLY A 143 12.73 -8.85 12.07
N CYS A 144 12.44 -8.03 11.06
CA CYS A 144 12.58 -8.46 9.67
C CYS A 144 14.04 -8.73 9.24
N ALA A 145 15.01 -8.08 9.87
CA ALA A 145 16.43 -8.38 9.65
C ALA A 145 16.79 -9.81 10.06
N CYS A 146 16.12 -10.37 11.07
CA CYS A 146 16.28 -11.78 11.45
C CYS A 146 15.72 -12.72 10.37
N ILE A 147 14.51 -12.46 9.86
CA ILE A 147 13.78 -13.36 8.94
C ILE A 147 14.40 -13.37 7.54
N ALA A 148 14.87 -12.21 7.08
CA ALA A 148 15.46 -12.09 5.75
C ALA A 148 16.89 -12.64 5.68
N GLU A 149 17.53 -12.93 6.83
CA GLU A 149 18.95 -13.27 6.92
C GLU A 149 19.86 -12.22 6.24
N LEU A 150 19.40 -10.97 6.17
CA LEU A 150 20.11 -9.86 5.51
C LEU A 150 20.74 -8.94 6.56
N PRO A 151 22.01 -8.54 6.42
CA PRO A 151 22.46 -7.27 6.97
C PRO A 151 21.75 -6.18 6.17
N THR A 152 20.66 -5.64 6.71
CA THR A 152 19.77 -4.69 6.03
C THR A 152 20.57 -3.45 5.56
N ARG A 153 20.86 -3.40 4.24
CA ARG A 153 21.37 -2.21 3.57
C ARG A 153 20.21 -1.59 2.78
N PHE A 154 19.81 -0.38 3.16
CA PHE A 154 19.07 0.47 2.22
C PHE A 154 20.06 1.01 1.21
N VAL A 155 19.96 0.55 -0.04
CA VAL A 155 20.62 1.22 -1.16
C VAL A 155 19.90 2.58 -1.32
N LYS A 156 20.67 3.66 -1.17
CA LYS A 156 20.21 5.03 -1.41
C LYS A 156 19.47 5.07 -2.76
N PRO A 157 18.35 5.82 -2.91
CA PRO A 157 17.88 6.16 -4.24
C PRO A 157 19.05 6.83 -4.97
N SER A 158 19.51 6.19 -6.04
CA SER A 158 20.46 6.83 -6.94
C SER A 158 19.73 8.06 -7.47
N HIS A 159 20.09 9.23 -6.97
CA HIS A 159 19.84 10.46 -7.72
C HIS A 159 20.56 10.25 -9.04
N THR A 160 19.80 9.98 -10.10
CA THR A 160 20.26 10.22 -11.47
C THR A 160 20.66 11.68 -11.49
N SER A 161 21.95 11.94 -11.28
CA SER A 161 22.54 13.23 -11.53
C SER A 161 22.20 13.56 -12.97
N GLN A 162 21.45 14.65 -13.14
CA GLN A 162 21.34 15.34 -14.40
C GLN A 162 22.77 15.49 -14.94
N THR A 163 23.09 14.75 -15.99
CA THR A 163 24.24 15.05 -16.83
C THR A 163 23.93 16.40 -17.45
N SER A 164 24.41 17.46 -16.79
CA SER A 164 24.63 18.75 -17.40
C SER A 164 25.44 18.51 -18.68
N ILE A 165 24.80 18.70 -19.83
CA ILE A 165 25.45 18.73 -21.13
C ILE A 165 26.54 19.82 -21.04
N PRO A 166 27.82 19.50 -21.24
CA PRO A 166 28.84 20.54 -21.36
C PRO A 166 28.55 21.37 -22.61
N ALA A 167 28.38 22.68 -22.42
CA ALA A 167 28.37 23.64 -23.51
C ALA A 167 29.78 23.68 -24.13
N ALA A 168 29.98 22.92 -25.20
CA ALA A 168 31.11 23.04 -26.09
C ALA A 168 30.69 22.66 -27.52
N ILE A 169 30.06 23.61 -28.22
CA ILE A 169 30.15 23.67 -29.68
C ILE A 169 30.53 25.11 -30.01
N ARG A 170 31.84 25.32 -30.22
CA ARG A 170 32.36 26.46 -30.97
C ARG A 170 33.29 25.91 -32.05
N ASP A 171 33.11 26.49 -33.23
CA ASP A 171 34.00 26.53 -34.39
C ASP A 171 34.05 25.29 -35.31
N LYS A 172 33.29 25.33 -36.43
CA LYS A 172 33.81 25.66 -37.78
C LYS A 172 32.81 25.27 -38.90
N ASP A 173 32.40 26.24 -39.74
CA ASP A 173 32.76 26.33 -41.17
C ASP A 173 31.81 27.23 -41.99
N GLU A 174 32.44 28.09 -42.83
CA GLU A 174 31.98 28.79 -44.05
C GLU A 174 30.73 29.69 -43.99
N LEU A 175 30.78 31.00 -44.29
CA LEU A 175 31.27 31.64 -45.53
C LEU A 175 31.71 33.10 -45.29
#